data_AF-A0A5N7BHW8-F1
#
_entry.id   AF-A0A5N7BHW8-F1
#
_cell.length_a   1.000
_cell.length_b   1.000
_cell.length_c   1.000
_cell.angle_alpha   90.00
_cell.angle_beta   90.00
_cell.angle_gamma   90.00
#
_symmetry.space_group_name_H-M   'P 1'
#
loop_
_entity.id
_entity.type
_entity.pdbx_description
1 polymer ?
#
loop_
_entity_poly.entity_id
_entity_poly.type
_entity_poly.pdbx_seq_one_letter_code
_entity_poly.pdbx_strand_id
1 'polypeptide(L)'
;MSSTRQPHISADSFFHTLFAPDPSLSPITIYMISGNPGLIGYYHTFLSVLSDKLSTKSTDQTSKNHAFQIHGHSLGGFELTKEAGSNPRRYYDLEEQICFVQNKLDDFLTDSSNVSNGVPAAKPKVILIGHSVGSYIAMEILRRHRERSTSGASPSVDFDIIGGVMLFPTVVDIAKSPSGQKLTRMLSFIPQLALVVGFLVRILTALVPSSLLRTLIRFYMGSPRDNMVDTTAAFLESGYGVQQALHMAADEMQTITSDKWSDDVWGMSDVKDPVTKLFFYFGRNDHWVAERTRDEVIELRGRKESGPKMVVCEEGLPHAFVLKHSDVVAQKVADMVLDIVKS
;
A
#
# COMPACT_ATOMS: atom_id res chain seq x y z
N MET A 1 16.51 3.57 -28.65
CA MET A 1 16.83 2.41 -27.79
C MET A 1 15.75 2.37 -26.72
N SER A 2 14.83 1.40 -26.81
CA SER A 2 13.74 1.25 -25.84
C SER A 2 14.33 0.71 -24.53
N SER A 3 14.33 1.50 -23.46
CA SER A 3 14.78 1.03 -22.14
C SER A 3 13.62 0.28 -21.49
N THR A 4 13.58 -1.03 -21.67
CA THR A 4 12.77 -1.91 -20.83
C THR A 4 13.19 -1.69 -19.38
N ARG A 5 12.26 -1.27 -18.51
CA ARG A 5 12.52 -1.10 -17.07
C ARG A 5 13.03 -2.43 -16.51
N GLN A 6 14.20 -2.40 -15.88
CA GLN A 6 14.78 -3.60 -15.29
C GLN A 6 14.21 -3.83 -13.88
N PRO A 7 13.97 -5.09 -13.49
CA PRO A 7 13.67 -5.43 -12.10
C PRO A 7 14.70 -4.83 -11.15
N HIS A 8 14.24 -4.22 -10.07
CA HIS A 8 15.11 -3.60 -9.08
C HIS A 8 14.43 -3.52 -7.72
N ILE A 9 15.25 -3.50 -6.68
CA ILE A 9 14.83 -3.21 -5.31
C ILE A 9 15.75 -2.08 -4.83
N SER A 10 15.16 -0.92 -4.57
CA SER A 10 15.84 0.27 -4.04
C SER A 10 15.19 0.68 -2.72
N ALA A 11 15.76 1.67 -2.02
CA ALA A 11 15.16 2.17 -0.79
C ALA A 11 13.73 2.75 -1.00
N ASP A 12 13.47 3.27 -2.20
CA ASP A 12 12.25 4.03 -2.53
C ASP A 12 11.36 3.36 -3.57
N SER A 13 11.79 2.24 -4.15
CA SER A 13 11.02 1.50 -5.14
C SER A 13 11.27 0.01 -5.11
N PHE A 14 10.23 -0.76 -5.41
CA PHE A 14 10.29 -2.18 -5.67
C PHE A 14 9.67 -2.42 -7.04
N PHE A 15 10.40 -3.08 -7.94
CA PHE A 15 9.86 -3.55 -9.20
C PHE A 15 10.38 -4.94 -9.52
N HIS A 16 9.46 -5.88 -9.75
CA HIS A 16 9.83 -7.21 -10.19
C HIS A 16 8.82 -7.74 -11.20
N THR A 17 9.31 -8.34 -12.29
CA THR A 17 8.49 -8.99 -13.31
C THR A 17 8.60 -10.50 -13.15
N LEU A 18 7.46 -11.19 -13.09
CA LEU A 18 7.42 -12.65 -13.11
C LEU A 18 7.44 -13.10 -14.57
N PHE A 19 8.32 -14.05 -14.89
CA PHE A 19 8.50 -14.56 -16.25
C PHE A 19 7.14 -14.94 -16.87
N ALA A 20 6.77 -14.26 -17.94
CA ALA A 20 5.70 -14.71 -18.82
C ALA A 20 6.26 -15.86 -19.66
N PRO A 21 5.68 -17.07 -19.60
CA PRO A 21 6.05 -18.15 -20.53
C PRO A 21 5.67 -17.80 -21.98
N ASP A 22 4.78 -16.82 -22.18
CA ASP A 22 4.35 -16.31 -23.48
C ASP A 22 4.59 -14.79 -23.57
N PRO A 23 5.48 -14.32 -24.46
CA PRO A 23 5.75 -12.89 -24.66
C PRO A 23 4.56 -12.10 -25.26
N SER A 24 3.47 -12.76 -25.63
CA SER A 24 2.23 -12.11 -26.11
C SER A 24 1.28 -11.66 -25.00
N LEU A 25 1.50 -12.09 -23.74
CA LEU A 25 0.64 -11.75 -22.61
C LEU A 25 1.10 -10.47 -21.90
N SER A 26 0.25 -9.43 -21.90
CA SER A 26 0.46 -8.25 -21.06
C SER A 26 0.39 -8.62 -19.57
N PRO A 27 1.42 -8.36 -18.76
CA PRO A 27 1.44 -8.73 -17.35
C PRO A 27 0.41 -7.92 -16.54
N ILE A 28 -0.27 -8.58 -15.60
CA ILE A 28 -1.14 -7.94 -14.62
C ILE A 28 -0.24 -7.22 -13.61
N THR A 29 -0.49 -5.93 -13.40
CA THR A 29 0.26 -5.10 -12.46
C THR A 29 -0.32 -5.24 -11.06
N ILE A 30 0.45 -5.77 -10.12
CA ILE A 30 0.17 -5.73 -8.70
C ILE A 30 0.85 -4.50 -8.12
N TYR A 31 0.05 -3.52 -7.68
CA TYR A 31 0.55 -2.23 -7.22
C TYR A 31 0.43 -2.09 -5.70
N MET A 32 1.57 -2.06 -5.01
CA MET A 32 1.65 -1.95 -3.55
C MET A 32 1.65 -0.49 -3.10
N ILE A 33 0.75 -0.18 -2.15
CA ILE A 33 0.62 1.12 -1.48
C ILE A 33 0.87 0.91 0.01
N SER A 34 1.99 1.44 0.49
CA SER A 34 2.44 1.30 1.89
C SER A 34 1.53 2.03 2.88
N GLY A 35 1.61 1.62 4.15
CA GLY A 35 1.04 2.37 5.26
C GLY A 35 1.99 3.43 5.80
N ASN A 36 1.59 4.15 6.84
CA ASN A 36 2.42 5.14 7.54
C ASN A 36 3.30 4.46 8.61
N PRO A 37 4.64 4.65 8.65
CA PRO A 37 5.46 5.49 7.76
C PRO A 37 5.63 4.89 6.37
N GLY A 38 5.50 5.75 5.35
CA GLY A 38 5.28 5.42 3.94
C GLY A 38 6.43 4.75 3.16
N LEU A 39 7.42 4.15 3.82
CA LEU A 39 8.59 3.58 3.16
C LEU A 39 8.31 2.21 2.55
N ILE A 40 8.60 2.03 1.26
CA ILE A 40 8.46 0.73 0.60
C ILE A 40 9.47 -0.30 1.11
N GLY A 41 10.58 0.15 1.70
CA GLY A 41 11.62 -0.70 2.32
C GLY A 41 11.08 -1.72 3.31
N TYR A 42 10.03 -1.37 4.06
CA TYR A 42 9.36 -2.30 4.99
C TYR A 42 8.67 -3.47 4.28
N TYR A 43 8.31 -3.30 3.01
CA TYR A 43 7.55 -4.30 2.25
C TYR A 43 8.44 -5.17 1.36
N HIS A 44 9.74 -4.91 1.25
CA HIS A 44 10.63 -5.67 0.35
C HIS A 44 10.54 -7.17 0.56
N THR A 45 10.58 -7.64 1.82
CA THR A 45 10.50 -9.07 2.09
C THR A 45 9.12 -9.62 1.77
N PHE A 46 8.05 -8.89 2.07
CA PHE A 46 6.68 -9.28 1.73
C PHE A 46 6.49 -9.39 0.21
N LEU A 47 6.95 -8.40 -0.55
CA LEU A 47 6.80 -8.37 -2.00
C LEU A 47 7.67 -9.43 -2.69
N SER A 48 8.88 -9.67 -2.19
CA SER A 48 9.75 -10.74 -2.72
C SER A 48 9.10 -12.12 -2.52
N VAL A 49 8.60 -12.40 -1.31
CA VAL A 49 7.93 -13.68 -1.03
C VAL A 49 6.63 -13.80 -1.83
N LEU A 50 5.86 -12.72 -1.97
CA LEU A 50 4.65 -12.72 -2.81
C LEU A 50 5.00 -13.07 -4.27
N SER A 51 6.09 -12.49 -4.79
CA SER A 51 6.64 -12.79 -6.11
C SER A 51 6.91 -14.29 -6.28
N ASP A 52 7.67 -14.88 -5.34
CA ASP A 52 8.03 -16.30 -5.36
C ASP A 52 6.80 -17.22 -5.30
N LYS A 53 5.82 -16.87 -4.45
CA LYS A 53 4.57 -17.63 -4.30
C LYS A 53 3.72 -17.60 -5.57
N LEU A 54 3.61 -16.44 -6.21
CA LEU A 54 2.88 -16.29 -7.47
C LEU A 54 3.58 -17.06 -8.60
N SER A 55 4.91 -17.02 -8.69
CA SER A 55 5.66 -17.82 -9.66
C SER A 55 5.46 -19.33 -9.47
N THR A 56 5.56 -19.81 -8.23
CA THR A 56 5.41 -21.24 -7.92
C THR A 56 3.99 -21.72 -8.26
N LYS A 57 2.96 -21.03 -7.77
CA LYS A 57 1.56 -21.43 -7.98
C LYS A 57 1.07 -21.29 -9.41
N SER A 58 1.66 -20.39 -10.19
CA SER A 58 1.36 -20.25 -11.62
C SER A 58 1.94 -21.40 -12.44
N THR A 59 2.98 -22.07 -11.95
CA THR A 59 3.58 -23.24 -12.61
C THR A 59 2.78 -24.52 -12.35
N ASP A 60 2.13 -24.62 -11.18
CA ASP A 60 1.38 -25.81 -10.76
C ASP A 60 -0.06 -25.88 -11.31
N GLN A 61 -0.65 -24.78 -11.77
CA GLN A 61 -2.02 -24.74 -12.28
C GLN A 61 -2.06 -24.83 -13.81
N THR A 62 -2.70 -25.87 -14.35
CA THR A 62 -2.95 -26.13 -15.78
C THR A 62 -3.94 -25.15 -16.46
N SER A 63 -4.19 -23.99 -15.86
CA SER A 63 -5.24 -23.05 -16.23
C SER A 63 -4.64 -21.67 -16.45
N LYS A 64 -4.72 -21.15 -17.69
CA LYS A 64 -4.35 -19.79 -18.14
C LYS A 64 -3.18 -19.17 -17.35
N ASN A 65 -1.95 -19.37 -17.83
CA ASN A 65 -0.78 -18.72 -17.24
C ASN A 65 -0.93 -17.20 -17.30
N HIS A 66 -1.18 -16.56 -16.16
CA HIS A 66 -1.16 -15.10 -16.05
C HIS A 66 0.28 -14.65 -15.79
N ALA A 67 0.77 -13.70 -16.59
CA ALA A 67 1.99 -12.98 -16.27
C ALA A 67 1.68 -11.90 -15.23
N PHE A 68 2.58 -11.70 -14.26
CA PHE A 68 2.45 -10.65 -13.25
C PHE A 68 3.69 -9.77 -13.22
N GLN A 69 3.49 -8.52 -12.85
CA GLN A 69 4.55 -7.64 -12.41
C GLN A 69 4.13 -6.98 -11.11
N ILE A 70 5.06 -6.86 -10.16
CA ILE A 70 4.82 -6.26 -8.85
C ILE A 70 5.59 -4.95 -8.80
N HIS A 71 4.88 -3.87 -8.48
CA HIS A 71 5.46 -2.55 -8.35
C HIS A 71 4.99 -1.88 -7.05
N GLY A 72 5.87 -1.12 -6.42
CA GLY A 72 5.54 -0.26 -5.29
C GLY A 72 6.62 0.80 -5.10
N HIS A 73 6.26 1.90 -4.45
CA HIS A 73 7.19 2.99 -4.15
C HIS A 73 6.89 3.60 -2.78
N SER A 74 7.87 4.30 -2.22
CA SER A 74 7.66 5.07 -1.00
C SER A 74 6.65 6.19 -1.25
N LEU A 75 5.80 6.49 -0.26
CA LEU A 75 4.88 7.63 -0.31
C LEU A 75 5.66 8.97 -0.35
N GLY A 76 5.01 10.04 -0.80
CA GLY A 76 5.64 11.35 -0.93
C GLY A 76 6.14 11.89 0.41
N GLY A 77 7.36 12.43 0.43
CA GLY A 77 8.02 12.91 1.64
C GLY A 77 8.68 11.81 2.49
N PHE A 78 8.61 10.55 2.08
CA PHE A 78 9.31 9.42 2.71
C PHE A 78 10.49 8.90 1.89
N GLU A 79 10.74 9.48 0.72
CA GLU A 79 11.85 9.10 -0.15
C GLU A 79 13.19 9.34 0.55
N LEU A 80 14.03 8.32 0.57
CA LEU A 80 15.35 8.33 1.21
C LEU A 80 16.43 8.82 0.24
N THR A 81 16.21 8.65 -1.07
CA THR A 81 17.05 9.19 -2.13
C THR A 81 16.66 10.64 -2.43
N LYS A 82 17.66 11.54 -2.47
CA LYS A 82 17.43 12.95 -2.77
C LYS A 82 17.38 13.15 -4.28
N GLU A 83 16.20 13.41 -4.82
CA GLU A 83 16.09 13.91 -6.20
C GLU A 83 16.58 15.36 -6.28
N ALA A 84 17.39 15.67 -7.29
CA ALA A 84 17.91 17.01 -7.53
C ALA A 84 16.75 17.98 -7.82
N GLY A 85 16.58 19.01 -6.98
CA GLY A 85 15.51 20.01 -7.12
C GLY A 85 14.25 19.75 -6.27
N SER A 86 14.20 18.66 -5.51
CA SER A 86 13.13 18.42 -4.52
C SER A 86 13.13 19.51 -3.44
N ASN A 87 11.95 20.06 -3.16
CA ASN A 87 11.78 21.13 -2.17
C ASN A 87 11.77 20.50 -0.76
N PRO A 88 12.81 20.71 0.08
CA PRO A 88 13.02 19.92 1.30
C PRO A 88 12.07 20.25 2.45
N ARG A 89 10.95 20.95 2.21
CA ARG A 89 10.06 21.48 3.27
C ARG A 89 8.58 21.22 3.06
N ARG A 90 8.19 20.42 2.07
CA ARG A 90 6.78 20.11 1.86
C ARG A 90 6.43 18.80 2.55
N TYR A 91 5.53 18.88 3.52
CA TYR A 91 4.82 17.70 3.99
C TYR A 91 3.65 17.41 3.05
N TYR A 92 3.33 16.14 2.90
CA TYR A 92 2.23 15.65 2.09
C TYR A 92 1.08 15.26 3.02
N ASP A 93 -0.07 15.92 2.89
CA ASP A 93 -1.32 15.49 3.52
C ASP A 93 -1.91 14.25 2.81
N LEU A 94 -3.02 13.70 3.31
CA LEU A 94 -3.58 12.47 2.75
C LEU A 94 -4.06 12.65 1.30
N GLU A 95 -4.63 13.81 0.96
CA GLU A 95 -5.11 14.11 -0.39
C GLU A 95 -3.95 14.23 -1.38
N GLU A 96 -2.86 14.89 -0.97
CA GLU A 96 -1.63 14.99 -1.73
C GLU A 96 -0.99 13.61 -1.93
N GLN A 97 -1.03 12.71 -0.93
CA GLN A 97 -0.58 11.33 -1.06
C GLN A 97 -1.41 10.54 -2.08
N ILE A 98 -2.73 10.70 -2.08
CA ILE A 98 -3.60 10.06 -3.06
C ILE A 98 -3.23 10.50 -4.48
N CYS A 99 -3.05 11.81 -4.69
CA CYS A 99 -2.63 12.35 -5.98
C CYS A 99 -1.23 11.85 -6.38
N PHE A 100 -0.29 11.83 -5.43
CA PHE A 100 1.07 11.35 -5.66
C PHE A 100 1.10 9.89 -6.11
N VAL A 101 0.39 9.01 -5.40
CA VAL A 101 0.32 7.57 -5.69
C VAL A 101 -0.40 7.32 -7.03
N GLN A 102 -1.49 8.05 -7.32
CA GLN A 102 -2.16 7.99 -8.61
C GLN A 102 -1.21 8.37 -9.76
N ASN A 103 -0.48 9.48 -9.63
CA ASN A 103 0.46 9.94 -10.66
C ASN A 103 1.57 8.90 -10.88
N LYS A 104 2.14 8.33 -9.82
CA LYS A 104 3.18 7.29 -9.94
C LYS A 104 2.66 6.01 -10.59
N LEU A 105 1.39 5.64 -10.35
CA LEU A 105 0.74 4.52 -11.05
C LEU A 105 0.56 4.83 -12.54
N ASP A 106 0.05 6.02 -12.87
CA ASP A 106 -0.16 6.45 -14.26
C ASP A 106 1.18 6.53 -15.03
N ASP A 107 2.22 7.10 -14.43
CA ASP A 107 3.59 7.14 -14.99
C ASP A 107 4.15 5.73 -15.23
N PHE A 108 3.91 4.81 -14.28
CA PHE A 108 4.34 3.43 -14.39
C PHE A 108 3.66 2.69 -15.56
N LEU A 109 2.36 2.89 -15.74
CA LEU A 109 1.59 2.26 -16.81
C LEU A 109 1.88 2.90 -18.19
N THR A 110 2.13 4.21 -18.25
CA THR A 110 2.51 4.93 -19.48
C THR A 110 3.83 4.43 -20.05
N ASP A 111 4.84 4.29 -19.21
CA ASP A 111 6.14 3.78 -19.66
C ASP A 111 6.07 2.33 -20.11
N SER A 112 5.17 1.53 -19.51
CA SER A 112 4.96 0.14 -19.89
C SER A 112 4.26 0.02 -21.25
N SER A 113 3.33 0.92 -21.59
CA SER A 113 2.61 0.89 -22.86
C SER A 113 3.48 1.34 -24.06
N ASN A 114 4.38 2.31 -23.85
CA ASN A 114 5.31 2.82 -24.87
C ASN A 114 6.35 1.79 -25.38
N VAL A 115 6.50 0.65 -24.71
CA VAL A 115 7.43 -0.43 -25.10
C VAL A 115 6.80 -1.39 -26.12
N SER A 116 5.48 -1.37 -26.31
CA SER A 116 4.77 -2.27 -27.22
C SER A 116 4.93 -1.81 -28.68
N ASN A 117 5.82 -2.47 -29.43
CA ASN A 117 6.14 -2.19 -30.84
C ASN A 117 4.94 -2.38 -31.80
N GLY A 118 4.01 -1.43 -31.86
CA GLY A 118 3.04 -1.29 -32.95
C GLY A 118 1.89 -2.32 -32.99
N VAL A 119 1.75 -3.19 -31.99
CA VAL A 119 0.55 -4.03 -31.79
C VAL A 119 -0.38 -3.30 -30.82
N PRO A 120 -1.71 -3.26 -31.03
CA PRO A 120 -2.64 -2.72 -30.06
C PRO A 120 -2.52 -3.51 -28.76
N ALA A 121 -1.83 -2.94 -27.76
CA ALA A 121 -1.67 -3.58 -26.47
C ALA A 121 -3.04 -3.71 -25.82
N ALA A 122 -3.36 -4.91 -25.31
CA ALA A 122 -4.53 -5.09 -24.47
C ALA A 122 -4.48 -4.11 -23.30
N LYS A 123 -5.64 -3.56 -22.94
CA LYS A 123 -5.79 -2.60 -21.84
C LYS A 123 -5.11 -3.14 -20.56
N PRO A 124 -4.15 -2.41 -19.95
CA PRO A 124 -3.44 -2.86 -18.75
C PRO A 124 -4.41 -3.20 -17.61
N LYS A 125 -4.11 -4.28 -16.89
CA LYS A 125 -4.89 -4.70 -15.72
C LYS A 125 -4.10 -4.47 -14.44
N VAL A 126 -4.77 -3.93 -13.43
CA VAL A 126 -4.17 -3.55 -12.14
C VAL A 126 -4.90 -4.23 -10.98
N ILE A 127 -4.13 -4.76 -10.03
CA ILE A 127 -4.58 -5.19 -8.71
C ILE A 127 -3.92 -4.27 -7.68
N LEU A 128 -4.73 -3.56 -6.88
CA LEU A 128 -4.21 -2.68 -5.83
C LEU A 128 -4.01 -3.45 -4.54
N ILE A 129 -2.85 -3.33 -3.89
CA ILE A 129 -2.62 -3.83 -2.55
C ILE A 129 -2.33 -2.65 -1.65
N GLY A 130 -3.19 -2.40 -0.67
CA GLY A 130 -3.00 -1.31 0.29
C GLY A 130 -2.87 -1.84 1.70
N HIS A 131 -1.90 -1.36 2.48
CA HIS A 131 -1.79 -1.65 3.90
C HIS A 131 -2.13 -0.43 4.76
N SER A 132 -2.95 -0.60 5.82
CA SER A 132 -3.30 0.48 6.74
C SER A 132 -3.89 1.67 5.98
N VAL A 133 -3.34 2.88 6.12
CA VAL A 133 -3.74 4.05 5.32
C VAL A 133 -3.59 3.84 3.81
N GLY A 134 -2.65 2.98 3.38
CA GLY A 134 -2.52 2.58 1.99
C GLY A 134 -3.77 1.89 1.45
N SER A 135 -4.58 1.22 2.29
CA SER A 135 -5.90 0.70 1.89
C SER A 135 -6.90 1.82 1.60
N TYR A 136 -6.90 2.90 2.39
CA TYR A 136 -7.74 4.07 2.14
C TYR A 136 -7.34 4.75 0.82
N ILE A 137 -6.03 4.93 0.59
CA ILE A 137 -5.50 5.47 -0.67
C ILE A 137 -5.90 4.58 -1.86
N ALA A 138 -5.80 3.26 -1.73
CA ALA A 138 -6.21 2.31 -2.77
C ALA A 138 -7.71 2.43 -3.12
N MET A 139 -8.58 2.53 -2.11
CA MET A 139 -10.02 2.73 -2.32
C MET A 139 -10.33 4.07 -2.98
N GLU A 140 -9.60 5.13 -2.62
CA GLU A 140 -9.76 6.44 -3.23
C GLU A 140 -9.32 6.47 -4.69
N ILE A 141 -8.21 5.79 -5.03
CA ILE A 141 -7.78 5.58 -6.42
C ILE A 141 -8.85 4.83 -7.21
N LEU A 142 -9.42 3.75 -6.65
CA LEU A 142 -10.51 3.01 -7.29
C LEU A 142 -11.74 3.90 -7.53
N ARG A 143 -12.17 4.68 -6.53
CA ARG A 143 -13.29 5.62 -6.65
C ARG A 143 -13.07 6.62 -7.77
N ARG A 144 -11.93 7.32 -7.76
CA ARG A 144 -11.59 8.35 -8.77
C ARG A 144 -11.43 7.75 -10.16
N HIS A 145 -10.85 6.57 -10.26
CA HIS A 145 -10.72 5.84 -11.53
C HIS A 145 -12.09 5.62 -12.18
N ARG A 146 -13.08 5.16 -11.41
CA ARG A 146 -14.44 4.92 -11.91
C ARG A 146 -15.18 6.19 -12.28
N GLU A 147 -15.04 7.25 -11.47
CA GLU A 147 -15.64 8.56 -11.78
C GLU A 147 -15.14 9.10 -13.12
N ARG A 148 -13.83 8.96 -13.39
CA ARG A 148 -13.24 9.30 -14.70
C ARG A 148 -13.84 8.46 -15.82
N SER A 149 -13.95 7.14 -15.64
CA SER A 149 -14.56 6.26 -16.65
C SER A 149 -16.02 6.63 -16.95
N THR A 150 -16.79 7.08 -15.95
CA THR A 150 -18.21 7.46 -16.15
C THR A 150 -18.42 8.85 -16.73
N SER A 151 -17.49 9.78 -16.51
CA SER A 151 -17.62 11.19 -16.93
C SER A 151 -17.25 11.43 -18.40
N GLY A 152 -16.75 10.40 -19.11
CA GLY A 152 -16.34 10.51 -20.52
C GLY A 152 -15.07 11.35 -20.72
N ALA A 153 -14.41 11.78 -19.64
CA ALA A 153 -13.10 12.41 -19.71
C ALA A 153 -12.07 11.38 -20.18
N SER A 154 -11.32 11.69 -21.24
CA SER A 154 -10.22 10.83 -21.68
C SER A 154 -9.13 10.82 -20.61
N PRO A 155 -8.84 9.67 -19.97
CA PRO A 155 -7.78 9.59 -18.96
C PRO A 155 -6.41 9.78 -19.63
N SER A 156 -5.41 10.19 -18.86
CA SER A 156 -4.00 10.19 -19.27
C SER A 156 -3.53 8.79 -19.66
N VAL A 157 -4.04 7.77 -18.97
CA VAL A 157 -3.77 6.35 -19.21
C VAL A 157 -5.05 5.54 -19.04
N ASP A 158 -5.38 4.72 -20.03
CA ASP A 158 -6.52 3.80 -19.95
C ASP A 158 -6.07 2.43 -19.42
N PHE A 159 -6.60 2.01 -18.27
CA PHE A 159 -6.33 0.72 -17.62
C PHE A 159 -7.55 0.24 -16.82
N ASP A 160 -7.58 -1.02 -16.40
CA ASP A 160 -8.67 -1.60 -15.60
C ASP A 160 -8.17 -1.97 -14.21
N ILE A 161 -8.88 -1.55 -13.16
CA ILE A 161 -8.66 -2.06 -11.80
C ILE A 161 -9.55 -3.29 -11.59
N ILE A 162 -8.95 -4.47 -11.74
CA ILE A 162 -9.66 -5.77 -11.72
C ILE A 162 -9.84 -6.34 -10.31
N GLY A 163 -9.06 -5.86 -9.34
CA GLY A 163 -9.23 -6.27 -7.95
C GLY A 163 -8.38 -5.47 -6.97
N GLY A 164 -8.52 -5.80 -5.70
CA GLY A 164 -7.71 -5.19 -4.65
C GLY A 164 -7.67 -5.99 -3.35
N VAL A 165 -6.58 -5.83 -2.60
CA VAL A 165 -6.34 -6.48 -1.31
C VAL A 165 -5.99 -5.42 -0.27
N MET A 166 -6.89 -5.24 0.69
CA MET A 166 -6.80 -4.24 1.75
C MET A 166 -6.35 -4.92 3.04
N LEU A 167 -5.07 -4.75 3.39
CA LEU A 167 -4.41 -5.40 4.52
C LEU A 167 -4.44 -4.51 5.76
N PHE A 168 -5.01 -5.01 6.85
CA PHE A 168 -5.15 -4.28 8.12
C PHE A 168 -5.75 -2.87 7.89
N PRO A 169 -6.92 -2.78 7.21
CA PRO A 169 -7.34 -1.57 6.54
C PRO A 169 -7.88 -0.51 7.51
N THR A 170 -7.34 0.70 7.43
CA THR A 170 -7.82 1.87 8.19
C THR A 170 -8.69 2.75 7.26
N VAL A 171 -9.84 2.23 6.85
CA VAL A 171 -10.68 2.85 5.80
C VAL A 171 -11.86 3.65 6.36
N VAL A 172 -12.17 3.49 7.64
CA VAL A 172 -13.26 4.14 8.38
C VAL A 172 -12.81 4.34 9.83
N ASP A 173 -13.18 5.50 10.41
CA ASP A 173 -13.09 5.84 11.84
C ASP A 173 -11.74 5.58 12.51
N ILE A 174 -10.62 5.90 11.85
CA ILE A 174 -9.28 5.61 12.40
C ILE A 174 -9.06 6.28 13.77
N ALA A 175 -9.64 7.47 13.98
CA ALA A 175 -9.57 8.21 15.25
C ALA A 175 -10.28 7.49 16.41
N LYS A 176 -11.24 6.59 16.13
CA LYS A 176 -11.92 5.78 17.16
C LYS A 176 -11.10 4.57 17.59
N SER A 177 -10.04 4.21 16.86
CA SER A 177 -9.17 3.09 17.24
C SER A 177 -8.37 3.36 18.52
N PRO A 178 -7.91 2.33 19.24
CA PRO A 178 -7.09 2.52 20.44
C PRO A 178 -5.86 3.42 20.24
N SER A 179 -5.16 3.30 19.12
CA SER A 179 -4.02 4.15 18.78
C SER A 179 -4.44 5.53 18.27
N GLY A 180 -5.51 5.62 17.48
CA GLY A 180 -6.07 6.89 17.01
C GLY A 180 -6.52 7.78 18.17
N GLN A 181 -7.13 7.22 19.21
CA GLN A 181 -7.51 7.96 20.42
C GLN A 181 -6.29 8.46 21.19
N LYS A 182 -5.24 7.65 21.32
CA LYS A 182 -3.98 8.04 21.99
C LYS A 182 -3.30 9.18 21.22
N LEU A 183 -3.19 9.04 19.90
CA LEU A 183 -2.56 10.05 19.05
C LEU A 183 -3.36 11.36 19.06
N THR A 184 -4.69 11.30 18.89
CA THR A 184 -5.58 12.47 18.95
C THR A 184 -5.43 13.21 20.28
N ARG A 185 -5.32 12.47 21.40
CA ARG A 185 -5.06 13.05 22.71
C ARG A 185 -3.69 13.74 22.76
N MET A 186 -2.64 13.10 22.26
CA MET A 186 -1.29 13.70 22.21
C MET A 186 -1.24 14.96 21.35
N LEU A 187 -1.86 14.95 20.17
CA LEU A 187 -1.96 16.09 19.27
C LEU A 187 -2.70 17.26 19.94
N SER A 188 -3.73 16.97 20.74
CA SER A 188 -4.49 17.98 21.49
C SER A 188 -3.64 18.66 22.58
N PHE A 189 -2.75 17.91 23.25
CA PHE A 189 -1.84 18.46 24.26
C PHE A 189 -0.60 19.14 23.66
N ILE A 190 -0.17 18.73 22.47
CA ILE A 190 1.04 19.23 21.79
C ILE A 190 0.69 19.60 20.34
N PRO A 191 0.19 20.82 20.08
CA PRO A 191 -0.26 21.25 18.75
C PRO A 191 0.81 21.18 17.65
N GLN A 192 2.09 21.16 18.04
CA GLN A 192 3.24 21.07 17.13
C GLN A 192 4.02 19.75 17.32
N LEU A 193 3.31 18.65 17.61
CA LEU A 193 3.90 17.34 17.93
C LEU A 193 4.92 16.90 16.88
N ALA A 194 4.61 17.07 15.58
CA ALA A 194 5.52 16.72 14.49
C ALA A 194 6.87 17.46 14.59
N LEU A 195 6.86 18.77 14.85
CA LEU A 195 8.08 19.57 15.00
C LEU A 195 8.88 19.18 16.24
N VAL A 196 8.19 18.97 17.37
CA VAL A 196 8.82 18.59 18.64
C VAL A 196 9.50 17.23 18.51
N VAL A 197 8.79 16.22 18.03
CA VAL A 197 9.35 14.86 17.87
C VAL A 197 10.45 14.85 16.81
N GLY A 198 10.26 15.55 15.68
CA GLY A 198 11.30 15.68 14.66
C GLY A 198 12.59 16.31 15.21
N PHE A 199 12.47 17.35 16.04
CA PHE A 199 13.63 17.96 16.71
C PHE A 199 14.33 16.98 17.67
N LEU A 200 13.56 16.24 18.49
CA LEU A 200 14.12 15.24 19.41
C LEU A 200 14.81 14.09 18.66
N VAL A 201 14.23 13.61 17.57
CA VAL A 201 14.86 12.57 16.74
C VAL A 201 16.14 13.08 16.10
N ARG A 202 16.18 14.33 15.64
CA ARG A 202 17.43 14.93 15.11
C ARG A 202 18.53 15.04 16.16
N ILE A 203 18.19 15.34 17.41
CA ILE A 203 19.15 15.30 18.52
C ILE A 203 19.63 13.86 18.73
N LEU A 204 18.70 12.90 18.78
CA LEU A 204 19.01 11.49 18.96
C LEU A 204 19.98 10.98 17.89
N THR A 205 19.69 11.23 16.61
CA THR A 205 20.51 10.76 15.49
C THR A 205 21.83 11.52 15.36
N ALA A 206 21.93 12.75 15.89
CA ALA A 206 23.20 13.48 15.97
C ALA A 206 24.12 12.99 17.10
N LEU A 207 23.55 12.53 18.22
CA LEU A 207 24.32 12.11 19.40
C LEU A 207 24.63 10.61 19.44
N VAL A 208 23.77 9.78 18.87
CA VAL A 208 23.88 8.32 18.94
C VAL A 208 24.56 7.78 17.68
N PRO A 209 25.71 7.07 17.79
CA PRO A 209 26.35 6.44 16.63
C PRO A 209 25.41 5.45 15.93
N SER A 210 25.46 5.37 14.59
CA SER A 210 24.54 4.55 13.79
C SER A 210 24.52 3.06 14.19
N SER A 211 25.64 2.50 14.68
CA SER A 211 25.69 1.12 15.17
C SER A 211 24.87 0.92 16.46
N LEU A 212 24.94 1.88 17.38
CA LEU A 212 24.14 1.88 18.60
C LEU A 212 22.67 2.13 18.28
N LEU A 213 22.37 3.07 17.37
CA LEU A 213 21.01 3.33 16.91
C LEU A 213 20.36 2.07 16.35
N ARG A 214 21.04 1.35 15.45
CA ARG A 214 20.54 0.07 14.89
C ARG A 214 20.35 -1.00 15.96
N THR A 215 21.21 -1.05 16.98
CA THR A 215 21.06 -1.97 18.11
C THR A 215 19.81 -1.65 18.94
N LEU A 216 19.55 -0.37 19.22
CA LEU A 216 18.35 0.09 19.93
C LEU A 216 17.08 -0.18 19.13
N ILE A 217 17.09 0.11 17.82
CA ILE A 217 15.99 -0.19 16.90
C ILE A 217 15.70 -1.69 16.91
N ARG A 218 16.73 -2.53 16.74
CA ARG A 218 16.58 -3.98 16.74
C ARG A 218 15.96 -4.47 18.05
N PHE A 219 16.42 -3.96 19.19
CA PHE A 219 15.87 -4.31 20.49
C PHE A 219 14.39 -3.90 20.61
N TYR A 220 14.06 -2.65 20.29
CA TYR A 220 12.69 -2.12 20.40
C TYR A 220 11.69 -2.82 19.47
N MET A 221 12.10 -3.14 18.24
CA MET A 221 11.27 -3.88 17.28
C MET A 221 11.22 -5.40 17.56
N GLY A 222 11.88 -5.86 18.63
CA GLY A 222 11.90 -7.26 19.05
C GLY A 222 12.68 -8.17 18.11
N SER A 223 13.85 -7.73 17.64
CA SER A 223 14.75 -8.46 16.73
C SER A 223 14.14 -8.80 15.36
N PRO A 224 13.76 -7.79 14.54
CA PRO A 224 13.33 -8.03 13.17
C PRO A 224 14.53 -8.37 12.26
N ARG A 225 14.23 -8.66 10.99
CA ARG A 225 15.26 -8.83 9.94
C ARG A 225 16.07 -7.55 9.73
N ASP A 226 17.30 -7.67 9.26
CA ASP A 226 18.24 -6.54 9.11
C ASP A 226 17.72 -5.44 8.18
N ASN A 227 17.06 -5.81 7.08
CA ASN A 227 16.47 -4.81 6.17
C ASN A 227 15.40 -3.93 6.85
N MET A 228 14.69 -4.45 7.86
CA MET A 228 13.72 -3.67 8.64
C MET A 228 14.43 -2.67 9.55
N VAL A 229 15.49 -3.12 10.23
CA VAL A 229 16.33 -2.26 11.07
C VAL A 229 16.93 -1.13 10.24
N ASP A 230 17.41 -1.45 9.05
CA ASP A 230 18.05 -0.52 8.13
C ASP A 230 17.05 0.50 7.59
N THR A 231 15.84 0.06 7.23
CA THR A 231 14.74 0.94 6.80
C THR A 231 14.33 1.90 7.93
N THR A 232 14.19 1.40 9.16
CA THR A 232 13.86 2.25 10.31
C THR A 232 15.00 3.21 10.67
N ALA A 233 16.25 2.77 10.59
CA ALA A 233 17.40 3.64 10.82
C ALA A 233 17.44 4.77 9.79
N ALA A 234 17.31 4.45 8.51
CA ALA A 234 17.27 5.45 7.44
C ALA A 234 16.07 6.40 7.57
N PHE A 235 14.91 5.90 8.00
CA PHE A 235 13.74 6.74 8.32
C PHE A 235 14.02 7.74 9.45
N LEU A 236 14.64 7.31 10.55
CA LEU A 236 15.00 8.20 11.66
C LEU A 236 16.11 9.18 11.30
N GLU A 237 17.07 8.75 10.49
CA GLU A 237 18.17 9.58 9.97
C GLU A 237 17.72 10.52 8.83
N SER A 238 16.53 10.29 8.26
CA SER A 238 15.96 11.17 7.22
C SER A 238 15.70 12.58 7.77
N GLY A 239 15.81 13.58 6.91
CA GLY A 239 15.69 14.98 7.34
C GLY A 239 14.31 15.35 7.90
N TYR A 240 13.25 14.73 7.37
CA TYR A 240 11.86 15.11 7.62
C TYR A 240 10.88 13.93 7.72
N GLY A 241 11.31 12.68 7.55
CA GLY A 241 10.41 11.53 7.49
C GLY A 241 9.55 11.37 8.74
N VAL A 242 10.11 11.61 9.92
CA VAL A 242 9.35 11.55 11.18
C VAL A 242 8.28 12.63 11.26
N GLN A 243 8.61 13.85 10.84
CA GLN A 243 7.64 14.94 10.77
C GLN A 243 6.56 14.65 9.73
N GLN A 244 6.93 14.12 8.57
CA GLN A 244 5.99 13.68 7.53
C GLN A 244 5.05 12.59 8.07
N ALA A 245 5.56 11.58 8.76
CA ALA A 245 4.75 10.53 9.38
C ALA A 245 3.71 11.08 10.36
N LEU A 246 4.13 11.99 11.24
CA LEU A 246 3.24 12.60 12.24
C LEU A 246 2.26 13.60 11.62
N HIS A 247 2.67 14.34 10.60
CA HIS A 247 1.79 15.23 9.84
C HIS A 247 0.69 14.44 9.14
N MET A 248 1.08 13.40 8.40
CA MET A 248 0.14 12.50 7.73
C MET A 248 -0.78 11.80 8.74
N ALA A 249 -0.25 11.28 9.84
CA ALA A 249 -1.07 10.62 10.86
C ALA A 249 -2.10 11.57 11.50
N ALA A 250 -1.77 12.86 11.67
CA ALA A 250 -2.71 13.86 12.17
C ALA A 250 -3.82 14.19 11.17
N ASP A 251 -3.51 14.20 9.88
CA ASP A 251 -4.48 14.38 8.80
C ASP A 251 -5.40 13.15 8.63
N GLU A 252 -4.84 11.94 8.75
CA GLU A 252 -5.60 10.68 8.77
C GLU A 252 -6.71 10.70 9.82
N MET A 253 -6.44 11.18 11.04
CA MET A 253 -7.45 11.26 12.11
C MET A 253 -8.62 12.19 11.78
N GLN A 254 -8.41 13.20 10.94
CA GLN A 254 -9.42 14.18 10.56
C GLN A 254 -10.19 13.77 9.31
N THR A 255 -9.51 13.09 8.39
CA THR A 255 -10.06 12.74 7.07
C THR A 255 -10.74 11.37 7.06
N ILE A 256 -10.17 10.36 7.73
CA ILE A 256 -10.68 8.99 7.73
C ILE A 256 -11.71 8.81 8.84
N THR A 257 -12.91 9.32 8.57
CA THR A 257 -14.04 9.33 9.51
C THR A 257 -15.10 8.30 9.10
N SER A 258 -16.38 8.67 8.99
CA SER A 258 -17.46 7.73 8.67
C SER A 258 -17.33 7.11 7.28
N ASP A 259 -17.99 5.97 7.06
CA ASP A 259 -18.07 5.32 5.74
C ASP A 259 -18.67 6.27 4.70
N LYS A 260 -17.82 6.74 3.79
CA LYS A 260 -18.18 7.61 2.66
C LYS A 260 -18.27 6.84 1.34
N TRP A 261 -17.97 5.54 1.35
CA TRP A 261 -17.76 4.77 0.14
C TRP A 261 -19.10 4.26 -0.39
N SER A 262 -19.34 4.50 -1.68
CA SER A 262 -20.50 3.95 -2.38
C SER A 262 -20.38 2.44 -2.55
N ASP A 263 -21.53 1.78 -2.73
CA ASP A 263 -21.62 0.32 -2.88
C ASP A 263 -20.74 -0.18 -4.04
N ASP A 264 -20.65 0.57 -5.14
CA ASP A 264 -19.76 0.18 -6.21
C ASP A 264 -18.30 0.17 -5.70
N VAL A 265 -17.81 1.21 -5.00
CA VAL A 265 -16.42 1.27 -4.51
C VAL A 265 -16.12 0.14 -3.53
N TRP A 266 -17.12 -0.30 -2.75
CA TRP A 266 -17.02 -1.50 -1.92
C TRP A 266 -16.92 -2.81 -2.72
N GLY A 267 -17.06 -2.77 -4.04
CA GLY A 267 -16.99 -3.93 -4.93
C GLY A 267 -18.31 -4.69 -5.02
N MET A 268 -19.45 -4.03 -4.77
CA MET A 268 -20.76 -4.66 -4.78
C MET A 268 -21.21 -4.96 -6.22
N SER A 269 -21.35 -6.24 -6.54
CA SER A 269 -21.58 -6.74 -7.90
C SER A 269 -22.96 -6.43 -8.48
N ASP A 270 -23.89 -6.01 -7.64
CA ASP A 270 -25.26 -5.63 -7.99
C ASP A 270 -25.37 -4.19 -8.54
N VAL A 271 -24.27 -3.42 -8.55
CA VAL A 271 -24.30 -2.00 -8.87
C VAL A 271 -23.80 -1.67 -10.28
N LYS A 272 -22.63 -2.18 -10.69
CA LYS A 272 -22.02 -1.91 -12.02
C LYS A 272 -21.03 -3.00 -12.45
N ASP A 273 -21.09 -3.38 -13.72
CA ASP A 273 -20.07 -4.21 -14.38
C ASP A 273 -18.99 -3.36 -15.08
N PRO A 274 -17.71 -3.81 -15.14
CA PRO A 274 -17.17 -5.00 -14.48
C PRO A 274 -16.88 -4.76 -12.99
N VAL A 275 -17.14 -5.76 -12.17
CA VAL A 275 -17.00 -5.69 -10.71
C VAL A 275 -15.54 -5.88 -10.30
N THR A 276 -14.99 -4.89 -9.58
CA THR A 276 -13.67 -5.03 -8.95
C THR A 276 -13.77 -5.96 -7.74
N LYS A 277 -13.06 -7.09 -7.75
CA LYS A 277 -13.03 -8.03 -6.62
C LYS A 277 -12.14 -7.50 -5.49
N LEU A 278 -12.74 -7.22 -4.35
CA LEU A 278 -12.01 -6.69 -3.19
C LEU A 278 -11.93 -7.69 -2.05
N PHE A 279 -10.75 -7.77 -1.45
CA PHE A 279 -10.48 -8.47 -0.21
C PHE A 279 -10.15 -7.47 0.90
N PHE A 280 -10.75 -7.63 2.07
CA PHE A 280 -10.38 -6.90 3.28
C PHE A 280 -9.91 -7.88 4.33
N TYR A 281 -8.64 -7.78 4.71
CA TYR A 281 -8.02 -8.67 5.70
C TYR A 281 -7.77 -7.89 6.99
N PHE A 282 -8.65 -8.06 7.97
CA PHE A 282 -8.60 -7.37 9.25
C PHE A 282 -7.76 -8.12 10.27
N GLY A 283 -6.99 -7.38 11.08
CA GLY A 283 -6.42 -7.94 12.31
C GLY A 283 -7.49 -8.16 13.38
N ARG A 284 -7.34 -9.21 14.19
CA ARG A 284 -8.24 -9.47 15.32
C ARG A 284 -8.10 -8.38 16.40
N ASN A 285 -6.87 -8.12 16.83
CA ASN A 285 -6.54 -7.12 17.86
C ASN A 285 -5.75 -5.95 17.26
N ASP A 286 -6.23 -5.42 16.14
CA ASP A 286 -5.57 -4.31 15.47
C ASP A 286 -5.81 -3.01 16.26
N HIS A 287 -4.75 -2.39 16.74
CA HIS A 287 -4.85 -1.17 17.54
C HIS A 287 -5.10 0.10 16.68
N TRP A 288 -5.01 0.01 15.37
CA TRP A 288 -5.33 1.10 14.43
C TRP A 288 -6.74 0.99 13.83
N VAL A 289 -7.45 -0.12 14.10
CA VAL A 289 -8.82 -0.33 13.66
C VAL A 289 -9.69 -0.54 14.89
N ALA A 290 -10.72 0.29 15.09
CA ALA A 290 -11.69 0.03 16.17
C ALA A 290 -12.47 -1.25 15.86
N GLU A 291 -12.49 -2.22 16.80
CA GLU A 291 -13.18 -3.50 16.59
C GLU A 291 -14.65 -3.31 16.22
N ARG A 292 -15.32 -2.36 16.88
CA ARG A 292 -16.71 -2.00 16.57
C ARG A 292 -16.86 -1.52 15.12
N THR A 293 -15.99 -0.64 14.65
CA THR A 293 -16.01 -0.15 13.26
C THR A 293 -15.79 -1.29 12.28
N ARG A 294 -14.82 -2.19 12.55
CA ARG A 294 -14.60 -3.39 11.72
C ARG A 294 -15.87 -4.23 11.65
N ASP A 295 -16.47 -4.54 12.79
CA ASP A 295 -17.62 -5.44 12.88
C ASP A 295 -18.84 -4.85 12.17
N GLU A 296 -19.08 -3.53 12.32
CA GLU A 296 -20.11 -2.79 11.60
C GLU A 296 -19.89 -2.83 10.07
N VAL A 297 -18.65 -2.62 9.60
CA VAL A 297 -18.33 -2.71 8.16
C VAL A 297 -18.53 -4.13 7.63
N ILE A 298 -18.09 -5.16 8.36
CA ILE A 298 -18.27 -6.56 7.97
C ILE A 298 -19.76 -6.92 7.89
N GLU A 299 -20.56 -6.47 8.86
CA GLU A 299 -22.00 -6.72 8.88
C GLU A 299 -22.71 -6.06 7.70
N LEU A 300 -22.39 -4.79 7.40
CA LEU A 300 -23.05 -4.01 6.35
C LEU A 300 -22.62 -4.43 4.94
N ARG A 301 -21.34 -4.79 4.76
CA ARG A 301 -20.73 -4.95 3.42
C ARG A 301 -20.32 -6.40 3.13
N GLY A 302 -19.77 -7.12 4.10
CA GLY A 302 -19.13 -8.43 3.88
C GLY A 302 -20.07 -9.64 3.84
N ARG A 303 -21.34 -9.50 4.26
CA ARG A 303 -22.32 -10.60 4.30
C ARG A 303 -23.15 -10.78 3.03
N LYS A 304 -23.03 -9.87 2.05
CA LYS A 304 -23.73 -10.00 0.77
C LYS A 304 -22.88 -10.84 -0.18
N GLU A 305 -23.50 -11.79 -0.88
CA GLU A 305 -22.79 -12.57 -1.92
C GLU A 305 -22.21 -11.68 -3.02
N SER A 306 -22.83 -10.53 -3.26
CA SER A 306 -22.35 -9.51 -4.19
C SER A 306 -21.20 -8.66 -3.65
N GLY A 307 -20.88 -8.74 -2.36
CA GLY A 307 -19.96 -7.82 -1.69
C GLY A 307 -18.50 -8.25 -1.66
N PRO A 308 -17.63 -7.42 -1.06
CA PRO A 308 -16.22 -7.74 -0.90
C PRO A 308 -16.02 -8.91 0.06
N LYS A 309 -14.97 -9.70 -0.17
CA LYS A 309 -14.58 -10.78 0.75
C LYS A 309 -13.86 -10.18 1.96
N MET A 310 -14.50 -10.24 3.12
CA MET A 310 -13.92 -9.72 4.36
C MET A 310 -13.51 -10.87 5.28
N VAL A 311 -12.26 -10.85 5.74
CA VAL A 311 -11.66 -11.90 6.57
C VAL A 311 -11.05 -11.27 7.81
N VAL A 312 -11.33 -11.85 8.99
CA VAL A 312 -10.64 -11.51 10.23
C VAL A 312 -9.54 -12.52 10.49
N CYS A 313 -8.34 -12.05 10.81
CA CYS A 313 -7.17 -12.87 11.04
C CYS A 313 -7.33 -13.75 12.30
N GLU A 314 -7.37 -15.07 12.10
CA GLU A 314 -7.42 -16.05 13.19
C GLU A 314 -6.07 -16.24 13.90
N GLU A 315 -4.96 -16.02 13.17
CA GLU A 315 -3.60 -16.27 13.62
C GLU A 315 -3.01 -15.15 14.50
N GLY A 316 -3.79 -14.12 14.81
CA GLY A 316 -3.36 -13.02 15.69
C GLY A 316 -2.22 -12.17 15.11
N LEU A 317 -2.13 -12.06 13.78
CA LEU A 317 -1.10 -11.26 13.12
C LEU A 317 -1.21 -9.77 13.51
N PRO A 318 -0.10 -9.10 13.83
CA PRO A 318 -0.10 -7.70 14.22
C PRO A 318 -0.32 -6.79 13.00
N HIS A 319 -0.81 -5.56 13.24
CA HIS A 319 -0.93 -4.52 12.22
C HIS A 319 0.37 -4.35 11.42
N ALA A 320 1.50 -4.20 12.11
CA ALA A 320 2.83 -4.14 11.50
C ALA A 320 3.37 -5.53 11.11
N PHE A 321 2.58 -6.33 10.37
CA PHE A 321 2.93 -7.69 9.96
C PHE A 321 4.26 -7.75 9.21
N VAL A 322 4.60 -6.69 8.48
CA VAL A 322 5.83 -6.57 7.70
C VAL A 322 7.11 -6.77 8.51
N LEU A 323 7.08 -6.56 9.83
CA LEU A 323 8.28 -6.68 10.66
C LEU A 323 8.73 -8.15 10.85
N LYS A 324 7.79 -9.11 10.87
CA LYS A 324 8.06 -10.50 11.26
C LYS A 324 7.21 -11.56 10.55
N HIS A 325 6.12 -11.17 9.91
CA HIS A 325 5.09 -12.07 9.38
C HIS A 325 4.85 -11.87 7.87
N SER A 326 5.82 -11.27 7.16
CA SER A 326 5.76 -11.07 5.71
C SER A 326 5.42 -12.35 4.96
N ASP A 327 6.01 -13.48 5.34
CA ASP A 327 5.85 -14.76 4.65
C ASP A 327 4.41 -15.29 4.73
N VAL A 328 3.79 -15.21 5.91
CA VAL A 328 2.42 -15.67 6.17
C VAL A 328 1.42 -14.81 5.40
N VAL A 329 1.58 -13.48 5.43
CA VAL A 329 0.68 -12.57 4.73
C VAL A 329 0.88 -12.66 3.23
N ALA A 330 2.11 -12.78 2.73
CA ALA A 330 2.39 -12.99 1.31
C ALA A 330 1.73 -14.26 0.76
N GLN A 331 1.74 -15.36 1.52
CA GLN A 331 1.04 -16.58 1.15
C GLN A 331 -0.46 -16.35 0.95
N LYS A 332 -1.12 -15.69 1.91
CA LYS A 332 -2.56 -15.37 1.83
C LYS A 332 -2.87 -14.44 0.66
N VAL A 333 -2.05 -13.41 0.47
CA VAL A 333 -2.21 -12.45 -0.63
C VAL A 333 -2.04 -13.12 -1.98
N ALA A 334 -1.09 -14.05 -2.14
CA ALA A 334 -0.94 -14.83 -3.37
C ALA A 334 -2.23 -15.60 -3.69
N ASP A 335 -2.86 -16.22 -2.69
CA ASP A 335 -4.13 -16.94 -2.87
C ASP A 335 -5.28 -15.98 -3.25
N MET A 336 -5.34 -14.79 -2.65
CA MET A 336 -6.33 -13.75 -3.00
C MET A 336 -6.13 -13.21 -4.43
N VAL A 337 -4.88 -12.93 -4.83
CA VAL A 337 -4.53 -12.50 -6.19
C VAL A 337 -4.94 -13.54 -7.22
N LEU A 338 -4.68 -14.82 -6.94
CA LEU A 338 -5.08 -15.91 -7.84
C LEU A 338 -6.60 -16.06 -7.93
N ASP A 339 -7.35 -15.81 -6.84
CA ASP A 339 -8.82 -15.78 -6.89
C ASP A 339 -9.36 -14.62 -7.74
N ILE A 340 -8.73 -13.44 -7.65
CA ILE A 340 -9.08 -12.28 -8.48
C ILE A 340 -8.96 -12.62 -9.98
N VAL A 341 -7.84 -13.22 -10.40
CA VAL A 341 -7.58 -13.46 -11.83
C VAL A 341 -8.28 -14.68 -12.43
N LYS A 342 -8.76 -15.61 -11.60
CA LYS A 342 -9.53 -16.80 -12.05
C LYS A 342 -10.91 -16.47 -12.64
N SER A 343 -11.36 -15.24 -12.46
CA SER A 343 -12.74 -14.80 -12.68
C SER A 343 -12.90 -14.11 -14.03
#